data_AF-A0A519ENX9-F1
#
_entry.id   AF-A0A519ENX9-F1
#
_cell.length_a   1.000
_cell.length_b   1.000
_cell.length_c   1.000
_cell.angle_alpha   90.00
_cell.angle_beta   90.00
_cell.angle_gamma   90.00
#
_symmetry.space_group_name_H-M   'P 1'
#
loop_
_entity.id
_entity.type
_entity.pdbx_description
1 polymer ?
#
loop_
_entity_poly.entity_id
_entity_poly.type
_entity_poly.pdbx_seq_one_letter_code
_entity_poly.pdbx_strand_id
1 'polypeptide(L)'
;AGIDIPPVDLILSATAPLSPQLAAQAEQATGGVLVEIYGSTESGQVATRRPTQSEVWETFGQIRVSAQAGADGAEQFVFDGDFIPQPTPMADVLELLDDRRFRLFGRANDLIHVAGKRSSLGHLNYHLNSIPGIEDGAFWLPDEVSDGVVRPVAFVVSPSLSAAQVVAALRERLESVFVPRRVVHVASLPREGTGKLTVRALREFALSQLAADDTPVHVTHEVPLDHPVFAGHFPGQPLVPGALLVSEVMEAMQRVPAMAARLGPHPTLAAVKFLSPVRPGATLSIALLPEAGAARGVKFEVRCGDALAASGRWTAAEAS
;
A
#
# COMPACT_ATOMS: atom_id res chain seq x y z
N ALA A 1 15.29 -14.07 -5.37
CA ALA A 1 15.99 -14.90 -6.37
C ALA A 1 17.42 -14.38 -6.45
N GLY A 2 18.43 -15.22 -6.17
CA GLY A 2 19.86 -14.83 -6.15
C GLY A 2 20.44 -14.64 -7.55
N ILE A 3 19.81 -13.77 -8.33
CA ILE A 3 20.27 -13.38 -9.67
C ILE A 3 21.06 -12.10 -9.48
N ASP A 4 22.33 -12.10 -9.85
CA ASP A 4 23.15 -10.90 -9.88
C ASP A 4 22.58 -9.93 -10.91
N ILE A 5 22.25 -8.72 -10.47
CA ILE A 5 21.75 -7.66 -11.35
C ILE A 5 22.95 -7.12 -12.13
N PRO A 6 22.91 -7.10 -13.47
CA PRO A 6 24.02 -6.61 -14.26
C PRO A 6 24.24 -5.11 -14.00
N PRO A 7 25.48 -4.62 -14.15
CA PRO A 7 25.72 -3.20 -14.06
C PRO A 7 25.00 -2.46 -15.19
N VAL A 8 24.44 -1.30 -14.88
CA VAL A 8 23.86 -0.39 -15.88
C VAL A 8 24.39 1.02 -15.65
N ASP A 9 24.51 1.81 -16.72
CA ASP A 9 24.97 3.20 -16.59
C ASP A 9 23.85 4.13 -16.08
N LEU A 10 22.59 3.83 -16.42
CA LEU A 10 21.43 4.68 -16.14
C LEU A 10 20.18 3.83 -15.84
N ILE A 11 19.44 4.24 -14.81
CA ILE A 11 18.11 3.74 -14.49
C ILE A 11 17.11 4.89 -14.66
N LEU A 12 16.05 4.64 -15.44
CA LEU A 12 14.93 5.56 -15.57
C LEU A 12 13.73 5.02 -14.79
N SER A 13 13.23 5.83 -13.85
CA SER A 13 12.02 5.57 -13.08
C SER A 13 10.92 6.58 -13.44
N ALA A 14 9.68 6.12 -13.51
CA ALA A 14 8.52 6.93 -13.89
C ALA A 14 7.26 6.45 -13.16
N THR A 15 6.13 7.11 -13.41
CA THR A 15 4.76 6.74 -12.97
C THR A 15 4.43 6.95 -11.49
N ALA A 16 5.37 6.77 -10.58
CA ALA A 16 5.18 7.02 -9.15
C ALA A 16 6.50 7.47 -8.52
N PRO A 17 6.47 8.39 -7.54
CA PRO A 17 7.67 8.79 -6.82
C PRO A 17 8.32 7.61 -6.10
N LEU A 18 9.60 7.38 -6.40
CA LEU A 18 10.45 6.41 -5.72
C LEU A 18 10.94 6.99 -4.39
N SER A 19 11.06 6.15 -3.36
CA SER A 19 11.71 6.57 -2.12
C SER A 19 13.22 6.74 -2.35
N PRO A 20 13.88 7.68 -1.64
CA PRO A 20 15.33 7.84 -1.74
C PRO A 20 16.11 6.57 -1.38
N GLN A 21 15.57 5.73 -0.50
CA GLN A 21 16.15 4.48 -0.02
C GLN A 21 16.15 3.44 -1.14
N LEU A 22 15.01 3.24 -1.78
CA LEU A 22 14.90 2.30 -2.89
C LEU A 22 15.71 2.80 -4.09
N ALA A 23 15.75 4.11 -4.31
CA ALA A 23 16.63 4.71 -5.30
C ALA A 23 18.11 4.41 -5.01
N ALA A 24 18.56 4.62 -3.77
CA ALA A 24 19.93 4.34 -3.35
C ALA A 24 20.27 2.84 -3.43
N GLN A 25 19.34 1.96 -3.05
CA GLN A 25 19.49 0.51 -3.20
C GLN A 25 19.62 0.10 -4.67
N ALA A 26 18.83 0.71 -5.57
CA ALA A 26 18.92 0.45 -6.99
C ALA A 26 20.25 0.95 -7.60
N GLU A 27 20.69 2.16 -7.25
CA GLU A 27 22.01 2.69 -7.64
C GLU A 27 23.15 1.78 -7.10
N GLN A 28 23.08 1.34 -5.84
CA GLN A 28 24.07 0.46 -5.24
C GLN A 28 24.11 -0.93 -5.89
N ALA A 29 22.95 -1.51 -6.21
CA ALA A 29 22.86 -2.85 -6.79
C ALA A 29 23.34 -2.90 -8.25
N THR A 30 23.28 -1.78 -8.96
CA THR A 30 23.59 -1.71 -10.40
C THR A 30 24.84 -0.91 -10.73
N GLY A 31 25.34 -0.08 -9.82
CA GLY A 31 26.37 0.92 -10.10
C GLY A 31 25.91 2.09 -10.98
N GLY A 32 24.64 2.12 -11.40
CA GLY A 32 24.08 3.13 -12.29
C GLY A 32 23.55 4.35 -11.55
N VAL A 33 23.28 5.42 -12.30
CA VAL A 33 22.59 6.61 -11.78
C VAL A 33 21.09 6.45 -11.98
N LEU A 34 20.30 6.71 -10.93
CA LEU A 34 18.85 6.70 -11.03
C LEU A 34 18.30 8.10 -11.26
N VAL A 35 17.54 8.23 -12.34
CA VAL A 35 16.86 9.46 -12.75
C VAL A 35 15.36 9.19 -12.80
N GLU A 36 14.59 10.07 -12.17
CA GLU A 36 13.14 10.06 -12.31
C GLU A 36 12.68 11.01 -13.40
N ILE A 37 11.65 10.60 -14.13
CA ILE A 37 10.96 11.42 -15.11
C ILE A 37 9.49 11.60 -14.70
N TYR A 38 9.00 12.82 -14.85
CA TYR A 38 7.63 13.21 -14.54
C TYR A 38 6.95 13.73 -15.80
N GLY A 39 5.68 13.36 -15.97
CA GLY A 39 4.94 13.64 -17.19
C GLY A 39 3.58 12.94 -17.25
N SER A 40 2.85 13.19 -18.33
CA SER A 40 1.60 12.50 -18.65
C SER A 40 1.58 12.04 -20.11
N THR A 41 0.51 11.34 -20.50
CA THR A 41 0.28 10.97 -21.92
C THR A 41 0.15 12.21 -22.80
N GLU A 42 -0.46 13.28 -22.27
CA GLU A 42 -0.77 14.53 -22.95
C GLU A 42 0.42 15.49 -23.03
N SER A 43 1.22 15.59 -21.95
CA SER A 43 2.34 16.52 -21.87
C SER A 43 3.68 15.91 -22.28
N GLY A 44 3.76 14.58 -22.40
CA GLY A 44 5.03 13.88 -22.47
C GLY A 44 5.82 14.01 -21.17
N GLN A 45 7.13 13.85 -21.23
CA GLN A 45 8.01 14.01 -20.06
C GLN A 45 8.32 15.50 -19.88
N VAL A 46 7.95 16.10 -18.76
CA VAL A 46 8.07 17.55 -18.55
C VAL A 46 9.13 17.94 -17.52
N ALA A 47 9.48 17.03 -16.61
CA ALA A 47 10.45 17.30 -15.56
C ALA A 47 11.25 16.06 -15.16
N THR A 48 12.36 16.29 -14.48
CA THR A 48 13.22 15.24 -13.94
C THR A 48 13.73 15.59 -12.55
N ARG A 49 14.14 14.56 -11.81
CA ARG A 49 14.91 14.71 -10.58
C ARG A 49 15.85 13.53 -10.35
N ARG A 50 16.76 13.72 -9.40
CA ARG A 50 17.55 12.65 -8.79
C ARG A 50 17.06 12.39 -7.37
N PRO A 51 16.32 11.30 -7.11
CA PRO A 51 15.70 11.04 -5.80
C PRO A 51 16.72 10.86 -4.67
N THR A 52 17.95 10.46 -5.01
CA THR A 52 19.07 10.34 -4.06
C THR A 52 19.73 11.68 -3.71
N GLN A 53 19.40 12.76 -4.43
CA GLN A 53 19.99 14.09 -4.21
C GLN A 53 18.99 15.13 -3.73
N SER A 54 17.76 15.13 -4.27
CA SER A 54 16.77 16.17 -3.99
C SER A 54 15.34 15.66 -4.19
N GLU A 55 14.42 16.22 -3.42
CA GLU A 55 12.98 16.07 -3.62
C GLU A 55 12.44 16.96 -4.75
N VAL A 56 13.20 17.98 -5.12
CA VAL A 56 12.84 19.02 -6.09
C VAL A 56 12.94 18.49 -7.51
N TRP A 57 11.88 18.71 -8.27
CA TRP A 57 11.80 18.46 -9.71
C TRP A 57 12.22 19.70 -10.48
N GLU A 58 12.93 19.49 -11.58
CA GLU A 58 13.31 20.54 -12.52
C GLU A 58 12.71 20.25 -13.90
N THR A 59 12.07 21.26 -14.50
CA THR A 59 11.49 21.13 -15.83
C THR A 59 12.57 21.02 -16.92
N PHE A 60 12.26 20.25 -17.97
CA PHE A 60 13.14 20.13 -19.14
C PHE A 60 13.13 21.43 -19.96
N GLY A 61 14.31 21.77 -20.51
CA GLY A 61 14.44 22.80 -21.54
C GLY A 61 13.83 24.14 -21.13
N GLN A 62 12.82 24.60 -21.86
CA GLN A 62 12.09 25.85 -21.59
C GLN A 62 10.66 25.63 -21.07
N ILE A 63 10.33 24.41 -20.64
CA ILE A 63 9.03 24.12 -20.02
C ILE A 63 8.90 24.90 -18.73
N ARG A 64 7.75 25.52 -18.54
CA ARG A 64 7.39 26.22 -17.31
C ARG A 64 6.16 25.59 -16.69
N VAL A 65 6.01 25.83 -15.39
CA VAL A 65 4.84 25.44 -14.61
C VAL A 65 4.24 26.67 -13.95
N SER A 66 2.92 26.80 -14.02
CA SER A 66 2.17 27.87 -13.38
C SER A 66 0.97 27.32 -12.62
N ALA A 67 0.64 27.95 -11.49
CA ALA A 67 -0.60 27.69 -10.76
C ALA A 67 -1.72 28.58 -11.31
N GLN A 68 -2.86 27.96 -11.63
CA GLN A 68 -4.04 28.62 -12.17
C GLN A 68 -5.29 28.20 -11.40
N ALA A 69 -6.30 29.06 -11.34
CA ALA A 69 -7.59 28.70 -10.76
C ALA A 69 -8.37 27.80 -11.73
N GLY A 70 -8.66 26.58 -11.32
CA GLY A 70 -9.49 25.62 -12.04
C GLY A 70 -10.96 26.04 -12.07
N ALA A 71 -11.75 25.36 -12.93
CA ALA A 71 -13.16 25.67 -13.14
C ALA A 71 -14.04 25.46 -11.88
N ASP A 72 -13.58 24.62 -10.95
CA ASP A 72 -14.18 24.34 -9.64
C ASP A 72 -13.60 25.22 -8.51
N GLY A 73 -12.70 26.15 -8.84
CA GLY A 73 -11.97 26.98 -7.87
C GLY A 73 -10.80 26.28 -7.19
N ALA A 74 -10.51 25.02 -7.52
CA ALA A 74 -9.32 24.34 -7.04
C ALA A 74 -8.08 24.83 -7.80
N GLU A 75 -6.92 24.82 -7.14
CA GLU A 75 -5.66 25.17 -7.80
C GLU A 75 -5.25 24.05 -8.78
N GLN A 76 -4.94 24.43 -10.01
CA GLN A 76 -4.51 23.56 -11.09
C GLN A 76 -3.13 23.97 -11.58
N PHE A 77 -2.24 23.00 -11.77
CA PHE A 77 -0.89 23.25 -12.25
C PHE A 77 -0.81 22.98 -13.75
N VAL A 78 -0.45 24.01 -14.51
CA VAL A 78 -0.40 23.96 -15.98
C VAL A 78 1.04 24.05 -16.43
N PHE A 79 1.44 23.06 -17.24
CA PHE A 79 2.75 23.03 -17.88
C PHE A 79 2.65 23.51 -19.31
N ASP A 80 3.54 24.39 -19.72
CA ASP A 80 3.58 24.96 -21.06
C ASP A 80 5.01 25.20 -21.57
N GLY A 81 5.14 25.41 -22.88
CA GLY A 81 6.39 25.70 -23.54
C GLY A 81 7.14 24.50 -24.12
N ASP A 82 8.25 24.80 -24.79
CA ASP A 82 9.14 23.85 -25.46
C ASP A 82 8.40 22.92 -26.44
N PHE A 83 8.37 21.61 -26.18
CA PHE A 83 7.69 20.61 -27.00
C PHE A 83 6.25 20.32 -26.57
N ILE A 84 5.74 20.98 -25.53
CA ILE A 84 4.35 20.81 -25.09
C ILE A 84 3.43 21.49 -26.12
N PRO A 85 2.55 20.75 -26.83
CA PRO A 85 1.79 21.30 -27.97
C PRO A 85 0.83 22.43 -27.56
N GLN A 86 0.28 22.33 -26.35
CA GLN A 86 -0.65 23.28 -25.77
C GLN A 86 -0.50 23.26 -24.23
N PRO A 87 -0.76 24.37 -23.53
CA PRO A 87 -0.74 24.39 -22.07
C PRO A 87 -1.55 23.23 -21.49
N THR A 88 -0.86 22.32 -20.78
CA THR A 88 -1.44 21.05 -20.34
C THR A 88 -1.60 21.06 -18.83
N PRO A 89 -2.85 21.02 -18.32
CA PRO A 89 -3.09 20.90 -16.89
C PRO A 89 -2.74 19.49 -16.38
N MET A 90 -2.06 19.41 -15.25
CA MET A 90 -1.78 18.16 -14.54
C MET A 90 -2.75 17.99 -13.36
N ALA A 91 -3.08 16.74 -13.04
CA ALA A 91 -3.94 16.38 -11.90
C ALA A 91 -3.15 16.25 -10.57
N ASP A 92 -1.85 16.55 -10.61
CA ASP A 92 -0.98 16.50 -9.46
C ASP A 92 -0.97 17.83 -8.71
N VAL A 93 -0.66 17.76 -7.42
CA VAL A 93 -0.54 18.89 -6.51
C VAL A 93 0.93 19.19 -6.33
N LEU A 94 1.31 20.44 -6.60
CA LEU A 94 2.70 20.87 -6.57
C LEU A 94 2.89 22.01 -5.55
N GLU A 95 4.07 22.10 -4.97
CA GLU A 95 4.56 23.36 -4.39
C GLU A 95 5.54 23.95 -5.39
N LEU A 96 5.20 25.10 -5.97
CA LEU A 96 6.10 25.81 -6.88
C LEU A 96 7.16 26.53 -6.07
N LEU A 97 8.42 26.21 -6.31
CA LEU A 97 9.56 26.98 -5.80
C LEU A 97 9.83 28.17 -6.73
N ASP A 98 9.66 27.94 -8.03
CA ASP A 98 9.62 28.93 -9.10
C ASP A 98 8.89 28.34 -10.31
N ASP A 99 8.98 28.99 -11.47
CA ASP A 99 8.30 28.57 -12.71
C ASP A 99 8.95 27.37 -13.40
N ARG A 100 10.02 26.79 -12.83
CA ARG A 100 10.74 25.63 -13.37
C ARG A 100 11.06 24.57 -12.34
N ARG A 101 10.95 24.89 -11.06
CA ARG A 101 11.28 24.02 -9.94
C ARG A 101 10.09 23.88 -9.02
N PHE A 102 9.79 22.64 -8.68
CA PHE A 102 8.64 22.34 -7.84
C PHE A 102 8.86 21.08 -7.00
N ARG A 103 8.06 20.93 -5.94
CA ARG A 103 7.93 19.66 -5.22
C ARG A 103 6.61 19.00 -5.58
N LEU A 104 6.66 17.70 -5.82
CA LEU A 104 5.48 16.89 -6.15
C LEU A 104 4.85 16.32 -4.88
N PHE A 105 3.60 16.71 -4.61
CA PHE A 105 2.78 16.17 -3.53
C PHE A 105 1.80 15.10 -4.05
N GLY A 106 2.02 14.45 -5.19
CA GLY A 106 1.10 13.41 -5.69
C GLY A 106 -0.22 13.99 -6.22
N ARG A 107 -1.30 13.20 -6.26
CA ARG A 107 -2.55 13.60 -6.93
C ARG A 107 -3.50 14.40 -6.06
N ALA A 108 -4.31 15.25 -6.68
CA ALA A 108 -5.39 15.97 -6.00
C ALA A 108 -6.35 15.02 -5.25
N ASN A 109 -6.60 13.84 -5.80
CA ASN A 109 -7.43 12.80 -5.17
C ASN A 109 -6.75 12.08 -3.99
N ASP A 110 -5.42 12.22 -3.85
CA ASP A 110 -4.63 11.64 -2.75
C ASP A 110 -4.36 12.68 -1.64
N LEU A 111 -4.96 13.87 -1.74
CA LEU A 111 -4.88 14.89 -0.71
C LEU A 111 -5.69 14.49 0.51
N ILE A 112 -5.05 14.64 1.66
CA ILE A 112 -5.62 14.46 2.98
C ILE A 112 -5.74 15.80 3.67
N HIS A 113 -6.79 15.93 4.46
CA HIS A 113 -7.03 17.09 5.29
C HIS A 113 -7.01 16.68 6.76
N VAL A 114 -6.03 17.18 7.51
CA VAL A 114 -5.89 16.89 8.93
C VAL A 114 -5.84 18.21 9.68
N ALA A 115 -6.83 18.43 10.56
CA ALA A 115 -6.96 19.62 11.42
C ALA A 115 -6.64 20.96 10.73
N GLY A 116 -7.23 21.24 9.56
CA GLY A 116 -7.06 22.52 8.85
C GLY A 116 -5.86 22.57 7.91
N LYS A 117 -5.03 21.51 7.85
CA LYS A 117 -3.82 21.44 7.03
C LYS A 117 -3.97 20.39 5.94
N ARG A 118 -3.45 20.70 4.75
CA ARG A 118 -3.50 19.84 3.56
C ARG A 118 -2.10 19.28 3.28
N SER A 119 -2.04 17.98 3.03
CA SER A 119 -0.86 17.27 2.52
C SER A 119 -1.37 16.10 1.68
N SER A 120 -0.50 15.36 1.00
CA SER A 120 -0.88 14.08 0.41
C SER A 120 -0.27 12.90 1.14
N LEU A 121 -0.86 11.72 0.95
CA LEU A 121 -0.24 10.46 1.38
C LEU A 121 1.13 10.23 0.73
N GLY A 122 1.31 10.62 -0.54
CA GLY A 122 2.59 10.49 -1.24
C GLY A 122 3.71 11.29 -0.58
N HIS A 123 3.44 12.53 -0.17
CA HIS A 123 4.40 13.38 0.53
C HIS A 123 4.77 12.82 1.91
N LEU A 124 3.76 12.37 2.67
CA LEU A 124 4.02 11.74 3.97
C LEU A 124 4.84 10.46 3.83
N ASN A 125 4.52 9.62 2.84
CA ASN A 125 5.26 8.40 2.53
C ASN A 125 6.70 8.70 2.13
N TYR A 126 6.94 9.73 1.32
CA TYR A 126 8.28 10.15 0.95
C TYR A 126 9.14 10.46 2.20
N HIS A 127 8.62 11.29 3.11
CA HIS A 127 9.36 11.63 4.34
C HIS A 127 9.53 10.47 5.30
N LEU A 128 8.55 9.58 5.42
CA LEU A 128 8.65 8.36 6.21
C LEU A 128 9.75 7.45 5.71
N ASN A 129 9.72 7.15 4.41
CA ASN A 129 10.72 6.28 3.81
C ASN A 129 12.10 6.92 3.87
N SER A 130 12.19 8.26 3.76
CA SER A 130 13.45 9.02 3.85
C SER A 130 14.22 8.89 5.18
N ILE A 131 13.66 8.24 6.20
CA ILE A 131 14.31 8.04 7.50
C ILE A 131 15.30 6.87 7.39
N PRO A 132 16.60 7.07 7.70
CA PRO A 132 17.58 5.98 7.72
C PRO A 132 17.16 4.87 8.67
N GLY A 133 17.09 3.63 8.17
CA GLY A 133 16.63 2.45 8.93
C GLY A 133 15.17 2.06 8.67
N ILE A 134 14.41 2.86 7.92
CA ILE A 134 13.14 2.42 7.33
C ILE A 134 13.46 1.73 5.99
N GLU A 135 13.02 0.48 5.86
CA GLU A 135 13.14 -0.30 4.62
C GLU A 135 11.95 -0.05 3.69
N ASP A 136 10.75 0.03 4.28
CA ASP A 136 9.51 0.35 3.58
C ASP A 136 8.50 0.96 4.57
N GLY A 137 7.61 1.82 4.09
CA GLY A 137 6.67 2.53 4.93
C GLY A 137 5.50 3.12 4.16
N ALA A 138 4.33 3.10 4.80
CA ALA A 138 3.12 3.69 4.27
C ALA A 138 2.27 4.32 5.37
N PHE A 139 1.83 5.55 5.11
CA PHE A 139 0.78 6.21 5.84
C PHE A 139 -0.58 5.71 5.36
N TRP A 140 -1.45 5.49 6.33
CA TRP A 140 -2.86 5.24 6.11
C TRP A 140 -3.67 6.22 6.94
N LEU A 141 -4.73 6.76 6.32
CA LEU A 141 -5.73 7.52 7.03
C LEU A 141 -7.00 6.68 7.16
N PRO A 142 -7.56 6.54 8.37
CA PRO A 142 -8.88 5.98 8.55
C PRO A 142 -9.93 6.79 7.78
N ASP A 143 -10.92 6.10 7.21
CA ASP A 143 -12.16 6.74 6.77
C ASP A 143 -12.78 7.47 7.99
N GLU A 144 -13.35 8.67 7.77
CA GLU A 144 -13.76 9.62 8.82
C GLU A 144 -14.27 8.97 10.11
N VAL A 145 -13.70 9.39 11.25
CA VAL A 145 -14.17 8.97 12.57
C VAL A 145 -15.34 9.87 12.95
N SER A 146 -16.48 9.30 13.35
CA SER A 146 -17.73 9.99 13.66
C SER A 146 -17.65 11.05 14.77
N ASP A 147 -16.50 11.22 15.44
CA ASP A 147 -16.36 12.06 16.63
C ASP A 147 -14.97 12.74 16.79
N GLY A 148 -14.16 12.88 15.72
CA GLY A 148 -12.85 13.53 15.92
C GLY A 148 -11.95 13.76 14.71
N VAL A 149 -10.82 14.41 14.99
CA VAL A 149 -9.74 14.65 14.02
C VAL A 149 -9.19 13.31 13.54
N VAL A 150 -9.43 12.97 12.27
CA VAL A 150 -8.80 11.82 11.59
C VAL A 150 -7.29 11.99 11.69
N ARG A 151 -6.60 11.04 12.31
CA ARG A 151 -5.14 11.09 12.43
C ARG A 151 -4.49 9.98 11.64
N PRO A 152 -3.36 10.28 10.97
CA PRO A 152 -2.61 9.27 10.24
C PRO A 152 -2.07 8.19 11.17
N VAL A 153 -2.06 6.96 10.65
CA VAL A 153 -1.30 5.82 11.16
C VAL A 153 -0.17 5.55 10.17
N ALA A 154 1.03 5.27 10.67
CA ALA A 154 2.14 4.82 9.82
C ALA A 154 2.39 3.33 10.05
N PHE A 155 2.49 2.57 8.96
CA PHE A 155 3.00 1.20 8.93
C PHE A 155 4.44 1.23 8.45
N VAL A 156 5.33 0.52 9.15
CA VAL A 156 6.77 0.54 8.86
C VAL A 156 7.36 -0.86 8.87
N VAL A 157 8.24 -1.12 7.92
CA VAL A 157 9.19 -2.22 7.92
C VAL A 157 10.52 -1.63 8.38
N SER A 158 10.92 -1.98 9.60
CA SER A 158 12.20 -1.55 10.17
C SER A 158 12.66 -2.56 11.20
N PRO A 159 13.84 -3.17 11.04
CA PRO A 159 14.41 -4.08 12.03
C PRO A 159 15.07 -3.35 13.20
N SER A 160 15.45 -2.08 13.02
CA SER A 160 16.34 -1.35 13.95
C SER A 160 15.70 -0.17 14.67
N LEU A 161 14.65 0.44 14.12
CA LEU A 161 14.02 1.62 14.71
C LEU A 161 12.83 1.25 15.59
N SER A 162 12.70 1.94 16.72
CA SER A 162 11.49 1.93 17.52
C SER A 162 10.46 2.94 17.00
N ALA A 163 9.18 2.74 17.33
CA ALA A 163 8.11 3.66 16.98
C ALA A 163 8.38 5.10 17.47
N ALA A 164 8.99 5.26 18.65
CA ALA A 164 9.35 6.57 19.19
C ALA A 164 10.43 7.28 18.36
N GLN A 165 11.43 6.54 17.89
CA GLN A 165 12.48 7.08 17.01
C GLN A 165 11.91 7.49 15.64
N VAL A 166 11.02 6.69 15.06
CA VAL A 166 10.33 7.05 13.81
C VAL A 166 9.52 8.34 13.99
N VAL A 167 8.73 8.45 15.05
CA VAL A 167 7.96 9.67 15.34
C VAL A 167 8.87 10.88 15.56
N ALA A 168 9.99 10.72 16.26
CA ALA A 168 10.96 11.80 16.47
C ALA A 168 11.55 12.28 15.13
N ALA A 169 11.97 11.37 14.26
CA ALA A 169 12.50 11.72 12.94
C ALA A 169 11.45 12.36 12.02
N LEU A 170 10.18 11.94 12.10
CA LEU A 170 9.09 12.57 11.35
C LEU A 170 8.79 13.99 11.82
N ARG A 171 8.93 14.31 13.11
CA ARG A 171 8.72 15.68 13.63
C ARG A 171 9.69 16.70 13.08
N GLU A 172 10.88 16.27 12.67
CA GLU A 172 11.88 17.15 12.03
C GLU A 172 11.55 17.46 10.58
N ARG A 173 10.67 16.67 9.95
CA ARG A 173 10.42 16.66 8.51
C ARG A 173 8.99 17.08 8.13
N LEU A 174 8.04 16.91 9.05
CA LEU A 174 6.60 17.12 8.82
C LEU A 174 6.00 18.10 9.81
N GLU A 175 4.93 18.78 9.40
CA GLU A 175 4.08 19.51 10.33
C GLU A 175 3.50 18.57 11.40
N SER A 176 3.43 19.05 12.65
CA SER A 176 3.02 18.24 13.82
C SER A 176 1.65 17.57 13.68
N VAL A 177 0.78 18.13 12.85
CA VAL A 177 -0.55 17.62 12.53
C VAL A 177 -0.52 16.31 11.73
N PHE A 178 0.48 16.12 10.88
CA PHE A 178 0.66 14.93 10.04
C PHE A 178 1.56 13.88 10.69
N VAL A 179 2.27 14.23 11.77
CA VAL A 179 3.06 13.26 12.53
C VAL A 179 2.11 12.21 13.14
N PRO A 180 2.29 10.91 12.84
CA PRO A 180 1.39 9.87 13.27
C PRO A 180 1.50 9.68 14.78
N ARG A 181 0.37 9.44 15.44
CA ARG A 181 0.36 9.04 16.86
C ARG A 181 0.68 7.56 17.04
N ARG A 182 0.40 6.76 16.02
CA ARG A 182 0.59 5.32 16.02
C ARG A 182 1.49 4.93 14.86
N VAL A 183 2.60 4.28 15.19
CA VAL A 183 3.50 3.62 14.24
C VAL A 183 3.42 2.12 14.50
N VAL A 184 3.04 1.36 13.50
CA VAL A 184 2.87 -0.10 13.57
C VAL A 184 3.99 -0.76 12.78
N HIS A 185 4.80 -1.58 13.45
CA HIS A 185 5.82 -2.38 12.77
C HIS A 185 5.18 -3.60 12.13
N VAL A 186 5.51 -3.82 10.87
CA VAL A 186 5.00 -4.93 10.06
C VAL A 186 6.15 -5.64 9.37
N ALA A 187 5.96 -6.93 9.06
CA ALA A 187 6.98 -7.70 8.36
C ALA A 187 7.16 -7.25 6.90
N SER A 188 6.06 -6.87 6.24
CA SER A 188 6.04 -6.33 4.89
C SER A 188 4.74 -5.57 4.63
N LEU A 189 4.76 -4.67 3.64
CA LEU A 189 3.56 -4.06 3.09
C LEU A 189 3.04 -4.88 1.90
N PRO A 190 1.71 -4.90 1.63
CA PRO A 190 1.11 -5.71 0.56
C PRO A 190 1.30 -5.04 -0.81
N ARG A 191 2.55 -4.88 -1.23
CA ARG A 191 2.91 -4.36 -2.56
C ARG A 191 2.76 -5.45 -3.61
N GLU A 192 2.24 -5.09 -4.79
CA GLU A 192 2.15 -5.97 -5.96
C GLU A 192 3.54 -6.24 -6.56
N GLY A 193 3.64 -7.17 -7.52
CA GLY A 193 4.92 -7.53 -8.17
C GLY A 193 5.64 -6.36 -8.89
N THR A 194 4.93 -5.27 -9.19
CA THR A 194 5.48 -4.01 -9.72
C THR A 194 5.94 -3.03 -8.63
N GLY A 195 5.83 -3.39 -7.35
CA GLY A 195 6.12 -2.53 -6.19
C GLY A 195 4.96 -1.59 -5.79
N LYS A 196 3.85 -1.61 -6.54
CA LYS A 196 2.71 -0.73 -6.30
C LYS A 196 1.94 -1.14 -5.04
N LEU A 197 1.61 -0.16 -4.19
CA LEU A 197 0.71 -0.32 -3.05
C LEU A 197 -0.63 0.35 -3.38
N THR A 198 -1.65 -0.43 -3.69
CA THR A 198 -2.96 0.12 -4.05
C THR A 198 -3.73 0.60 -2.81
N VAL A 199 -4.62 1.59 -2.99
CA VAL A 199 -5.47 2.10 -1.90
C VAL A 199 -6.30 0.99 -1.26
N ARG A 200 -6.87 0.09 -2.08
CA ARG A 200 -7.63 -1.08 -1.60
C ARG A 200 -6.76 -2.01 -0.75
N ALA A 201 -5.59 -2.40 -1.25
CA ALA A 201 -4.69 -3.30 -0.54
C ALA A 201 -4.21 -2.70 0.79
N LEU A 202 -3.84 -1.42 0.79
CA LEU A 202 -3.44 -0.72 2.00
C LEU A 202 -4.60 -0.60 3.00
N ARG A 203 -5.83 -0.34 2.56
CA ARG A 203 -6.99 -0.27 3.44
C ARG A 203 -7.29 -1.61 4.11
N GLU A 204 -7.37 -2.70 3.35
CA GLU A 204 -7.60 -4.04 3.90
C GLU A 204 -6.49 -4.45 4.87
N PHE A 205 -5.24 -4.14 4.53
CA PHE A 205 -4.09 -4.37 5.39
C PHE A 205 -4.16 -3.55 6.68
N ALA A 206 -4.45 -2.25 6.59
CA ALA A 206 -4.55 -1.40 7.76
C ALA A 206 -5.65 -1.86 8.71
N LEU A 207 -6.83 -2.19 8.19
CA LEU A 207 -7.94 -2.72 8.98
C LEU A 207 -7.57 -4.03 9.67
N SER A 208 -6.88 -4.93 8.99
CA SER A 208 -6.45 -6.20 9.60
C SER A 208 -5.37 -6.00 10.68
N GLN A 209 -4.39 -5.13 10.46
CA GLN A 209 -3.33 -4.84 11.44
C GLN A 209 -3.84 -4.07 12.67
N LEU A 210 -4.92 -3.29 12.51
CA LEU A 210 -5.50 -2.47 13.58
C LEU A 210 -6.71 -3.12 14.26
N ALA A 211 -7.17 -4.27 13.77
CA ALA A 211 -8.30 -4.99 14.33
C ALA A 211 -8.09 -5.26 15.83
N ALA A 212 -9.09 -4.91 16.64
CA ALA A 212 -9.15 -5.37 18.02
C ALA A 212 -9.64 -6.82 18.06
N ASP A 213 -9.38 -7.52 19.17
CA ASP A 213 -9.66 -8.96 19.32
C ASP A 213 -11.05 -9.39 18.80
N ASP A 214 -12.10 -8.64 19.10
CA ASP A 214 -13.50 -8.99 18.74
C ASP A 214 -14.02 -8.28 17.47
N THR A 215 -13.14 -7.67 16.67
CA THR A 215 -13.55 -6.98 15.44
C THR A 215 -13.58 -7.94 14.25
N PRO A 216 -14.71 -8.05 13.52
CA PRO A 216 -14.74 -8.75 12.24
C PRO A 216 -13.72 -8.17 11.25
N VAL A 217 -13.01 -9.05 10.55
CA VAL A 217 -12.05 -8.63 9.51
C VAL A 217 -12.43 -9.26 8.18
N HIS A 218 -12.40 -8.45 7.12
CA HIS A 218 -12.61 -8.90 5.75
C HIS A 218 -11.29 -8.84 4.99
N VAL A 219 -10.93 -9.94 4.34
CA VAL A 219 -9.71 -10.07 3.53
C VAL A 219 -10.13 -10.53 2.13
N THR A 220 -9.63 -9.84 1.11
CA THR A 220 -9.84 -10.25 -0.28
C THR A 220 -8.61 -11.03 -0.77
N HIS A 221 -8.84 -12.15 -1.46
CA HIS A 221 -7.78 -12.96 -2.06
C HIS A 221 -8.16 -13.38 -3.48
N GLU A 222 -7.21 -13.34 -4.41
CA GLU A 222 -7.42 -13.76 -5.79
C GLU A 222 -6.76 -15.11 -6.03
N VAL A 223 -7.53 -16.09 -6.51
CA VAL A 223 -7.00 -17.43 -6.82
C VAL A 223 -6.34 -17.40 -8.20
N PRO A 224 -5.00 -17.59 -8.32
CA PRO A 224 -4.32 -17.51 -9.61
C PRO A 224 -4.84 -18.55 -10.60
N LEU A 225 -5.01 -18.18 -11.87
CA LEU A 225 -5.50 -19.08 -12.92
C LEU A 225 -4.56 -20.27 -13.16
N ASP A 226 -3.27 -20.07 -12.97
CA ASP A 226 -2.17 -21.00 -13.24
C ASP A 226 -1.67 -21.72 -11.97
N HIS A 227 -2.44 -21.66 -10.88
CA HIS A 227 -2.03 -22.28 -9.63
C HIS A 227 -1.77 -23.80 -9.82
N PRO A 228 -0.62 -24.35 -9.35
CA PRO A 228 -0.23 -25.74 -9.59
C PRO A 228 -1.26 -26.78 -9.13
N VAL A 229 -2.09 -26.43 -8.16
CA VAL A 229 -3.18 -27.29 -7.66
C VAL A 229 -4.17 -27.72 -8.75
N PHE A 230 -4.27 -26.97 -9.86
CA PHE A 230 -5.18 -27.29 -10.96
C PHE A 230 -4.57 -28.28 -11.96
N ALA A 231 -3.26 -28.54 -11.89
CA ALA A 231 -2.60 -29.52 -12.73
C ALA A 231 -3.07 -30.93 -12.33
N GLY A 232 -3.99 -31.50 -13.12
CA GLY A 232 -4.53 -32.85 -12.92
C GLY A 232 -5.74 -32.95 -11.99
N HIS A 233 -6.20 -31.85 -11.39
CA HIS A 233 -7.38 -31.82 -10.51
C HIS A 233 -8.64 -31.44 -11.31
N PHE A 234 -9.53 -32.41 -11.53
CA PHE A 234 -10.75 -32.32 -12.38
C PHE A 234 -10.49 -31.93 -13.85
N PRO A 235 -10.02 -32.89 -14.68
CA PRO A 235 -9.80 -32.66 -16.11
C PRO A 235 -11.03 -32.06 -16.82
N GLY A 236 -10.86 -30.89 -17.45
CA GLY A 236 -11.93 -30.18 -18.18
C GLY A 236 -12.88 -29.33 -17.33
N GLN A 237 -12.84 -29.44 -16.00
CA GLN A 237 -13.66 -28.63 -15.08
C GLN A 237 -12.87 -28.26 -13.80
N PRO A 238 -11.80 -27.45 -13.92
CA PRO A 238 -10.93 -27.13 -12.78
C PRO A 238 -11.72 -26.41 -11.68
N LEU A 239 -11.52 -26.86 -10.44
CA LEU A 239 -12.19 -26.34 -9.25
C LEU A 239 -11.16 -26.24 -8.12
N VAL A 240 -11.25 -25.18 -7.31
CA VAL A 240 -10.40 -24.97 -6.13
C VAL A 240 -10.70 -26.04 -5.07
N PRO A 241 -9.73 -26.91 -4.72
CA PRO A 241 -9.98 -27.94 -3.71
C PRO A 241 -10.32 -27.33 -2.35
N GLY A 242 -11.20 -27.99 -1.59
CA GLY A 242 -11.59 -27.51 -0.26
C GLY A 242 -10.41 -27.31 0.69
N ALA A 243 -9.38 -28.15 0.59
CA ALA A 243 -8.15 -28.01 1.36
C ALA A 243 -7.39 -26.70 1.05
N LEU A 244 -7.40 -26.26 -0.21
CA LEU A 244 -6.80 -24.97 -0.58
C LEU A 244 -7.61 -23.81 0.00
N LEU A 245 -8.96 -23.84 -0.08
CA LEU A 245 -9.80 -22.83 0.56
C LEU A 245 -9.54 -22.71 2.07
N VAL A 246 -9.38 -23.84 2.75
CA VAL A 246 -9.03 -23.86 4.19
C VAL A 246 -7.64 -23.27 4.43
N SER A 247 -6.66 -23.56 3.55
CA SER A 247 -5.32 -22.98 3.62
C SER A 247 -5.35 -21.46 3.44
N GLU A 248 -6.08 -20.94 2.46
CA GLU A 248 -6.24 -19.50 2.23
C GLU A 248 -6.86 -18.77 3.43
N VAL A 249 -7.87 -19.39 4.05
CA VAL A 249 -8.47 -18.86 5.29
C VAL A 249 -7.46 -18.84 6.43
N MET A 250 -6.68 -19.91 6.60
CA MET A 250 -5.65 -20.00 7.64
C MET A 250 -4.56 -18.95 7.43
N GLU A 251 -4.07 -18.76 6.20
CA GLU A 251 -3.12 -17.70 5.87
C GLU A 251 -3.71 -16.31 6.12
N ALA A 252 -4.96 -16.06 5.71
CA ALA A 252 -5.64 -14.80 5.99
C ALA A 252 -5.70 -14.52 7.49
N MET A 253 -6.03 -15.53 8.31
CA MET A 253 -6.06 -15.41 9.77
C MET A 253 -4.69 -15.13 10.37
N GLN A 254 -3.63 -15.77 9.89
CA GLN A 254 -2.26 -15.53 10.34
C GLN A 254 -1.78 -14.11 10.02
N ARG A 255 -2.29 -13.50 8.93
CA ARG A 255 -2.01 -12.10 8.58
C ARG A 255 -2.72 -11.09 9.49
N VAL A 256 -3.72 -11.50 10.27
CA VAL A 256 -4.44 -10.65 11.23
C VAL A 256 -3.88 -10.89 12.65
N PRO A 257 -3.09 -9.97 13.23
CA PRO A 257 -2.42 -10.21 14.51
C PRO A 257 -3.38 -10.58 15.66
N ALA A 258 -4.55 -9.93 15.70
CA ALA A 258 -5.60 -10.23 16.68
C ALA A 258 -6.12 -11.67 16.56
N MET A 259 -6.32 -12.19 15.34
CA MET A 259 -6.79 -13.56 15.13
C MET A 259 -5.69 -14.58 15.45
N ALA A 260 -4.46 -14.29 15.02
CA ALA A 260 -3.30 -15.12 15.31
C ALA A 260 -3.05 -15.23 16.83
N ALA A 261 -3.09 -14.11 17.55
CA ALA A 261 -2.95 -14.09 19.01
C ALA A 261 -4.09 -14.82 19.72
N ARG A 262 -5.32 -14.71 19.19
CA ARG A 262 -6.50 -15.38 19.74
C ARG A 262 -6.41 -16.90 19.67
N LEU A 263 -5.89 -17.43 18.57
CA LEU A 263 -5.87 -18.87 18.30
C LEU A 263 -4.54 -19.57 18.62
N GLY A 264 -3.46 -18.80 18.74
CA GLY A 264 -2.13 -19.33 19.01
C GLY A 264 -1.49 -20.01 17.78
N PRO A 265 -0.31 -20.64 17.97
CA PRO A 265 0.52 -21.13 16.87
C PRO A 265 -0.03 -22.38 16.18
N HIS A 266 -0.90 -23.14 16.84
CA HIS A 266 -1.45 -24.39 16.34
C HIS A 266 -2.99 -24.39 16.43
N PRO A 267 -3.69 -23.61 15.59
CA PRO A 267 -5.15 -23.62 15.58
C PRO A 267 -5.70 -24.97 15.11
N THR A 268 -6.84 -25.38 15.66
CA THR A 268 -7.56 -26.59 15.24
C THR A 268 -8.80 -26.20 14.44
N LEU A 269 -9.00 -26.82 13.28
CA LEU A 269 -10.22 -26.65 12.49
C LEU A 269 -11.34 -27.49 13.11
N ALA A 270 -12.24 -26.83 13.85
CA ALA A 270 -13.33 -27.51 14.55
C ALA A 270 -14.42 -28.00 13.59
N ALA A 271 -14.72 -27.23 12.54
CA ALA A 271 -15.68 -27.61 11.51
C ALA A 271 -15.47 -26.80 10.22
N VAL A 272 -15.80 -27.42 9.08
CA VAL A 272 -15.88 -26.75 7.78
C VAL A 272 -17.02 -27.34 6.94
N LYS A 273 -17.68 -26.49 6.17
CA LYS A 273 -18.69 -26.85 5.17
C LYS A 273 -18.32 -26.20 3.84
N PHE A 274 -18.35 -26.97 2.77
CA PHE A 274 -18.18 -26.50 1.40
C PHE A 274 -19.55 -26.48 0.73
N LEU A 275 -19.97 -25.29 0.30
CA LEU A 275 -21.35 -25.01 -0.09
C LEU A 275 -21.49 -24.66 -1.57
N SER A 276 -20.44 -24.13 -2.21
CA SER A 276 -20.44 -23.83 -3.64
C SER A 276 -19.04 -23.97 -4.24
N PRO A 277 -18.92 -24.45 -5.49
CA PRO A 277 -17.63 -24.61 -6.14
C PRO A 277 -16.98 -23.25 -6.44
N VAL A 278 -15.67 -23.17 -6.27
CA VAL A 278 -14.86 -22.02 -6.66
C VAL A 278 -14.01 -22.41 -7.86
N ARG A 279 -13.86 -21.51 -8.82
CA ARG A 279 -13.09 -21.72 -10.06
C ARG A 279 -11.76 -20.97 -10.02
N PRO A 280 -10.78 -21.37 -10.84
CA PRO A 280 -9.57 -20.58 -11.06
C PRO A 280 -9.92 -19.13 -11.47
N GLY A 281 -9.12 -18.15 -11.04
CA GLY A 281 -9.35 -16.72 -11.30
C GLY A 281 -10.47 -16.09 -10.46
N ALA A 282 -11.10 -16.83 -9.56
CA ALA A 282 -12.10 -16.27 -8.67
C ALA A 282 -11.46 -15.34 -7.62
N THR A 283 -12.13 -14.22 -7.36
CA THR A 283 -11.84 -13.38 -6.20
C THR A 283 -12.65 -13.89 -5.00
N LEU A 284 -11.94 -14.34 -3.97
CA LEU A 284 -12.48 -14.76 -2.69
C LEU A 284 -12.59 -13.56 -1.74
N SER A 285 -13.74 -13.42 -1.08
CA SER A 285 -13.91 -12.56 0.08
C SER A 285 -14.00 -13.43 1.32
N ILE A 286 -13.04 -13.29 2.23
CA ILE A 286 -12.92 -14.06 3.47
C ILE A 286 -13.32 -13.14 4.63
N ALA A 287 -14.41 -13.48 5.31
CA ALA A 287 -14.80 -12.84 6.56
C ALA A 287 -14.30 -13.67 7.73
N LEU A 288 -13.55 -13.05 8.64
CA LEU A 288 -13.07 -13.62 9.89
C LEU A 288 -13.87 -13.00 11.04
N LEU A 289 -14.60 -13.85 11.75
CA LEU A 289 -15.60 -13.47 12.76
C LEU A 289 -15.15 -14.02 14.12
N PRO A 290 -14.36 -13.24 14.90
CA PRO A 290 -13.98 -13.64 16.25
C PRO A 290 -15.20 -13.84 17.15
N GLU A 291 -15.22 -14.94 17.91
CA GLU A 291 -16.33 -15.24 18.83
C GLU A 291 -16.06 -14.70 20.23
N ALA A 292 -17.00 -13.91 20.77
CA ALA A 292 -16.93 -13.41 22.14
C ALA A 292 -16.98 -14.54 23.19
N GLY A 293 -16.33 -14.32 24.34
CA GLY A 293 -16.35 -15.24 25.48
C GLY A 293 -15.13 -16.17 25.58
N ALA A 294 -15.13 -17.06 26.57
CA ALA A 294 -13.98 -17.91 26.92
C ALA A 294 -13.58 -18.90 25.80
N ALA A 295 -14.53 -19.29 24.94
CA ALA A 295 -14.25 -20.06 23.75
C ALA A 295 -13.69 -19.12 22.67
N ARG A 296 -12.37 -18.91 22.68
CA ARG A 296 -11.60 -18.01 21.79
C ARG A 296 -11.58 -18.45 20.30
N GLY A 297 -12.70 -18.95 19.77
CA GLY A 297 -12.80 -19.38 18.38
C GLY A 297 -12.89 -18.23 17.39
N VAL A 298 -12.63 -18.54 16.12
CA VAL A 298 -12.85 -17.65 14.98
C VAL A 298 -13.71 -18.39 13.97
N LYS A 299 -14.91 -17.89 13.71
CA LYS A 299 -15.73 -18.33 12.59
C LYS A 299 -15.21 -17.71 11.31
N PHE A 300 -15.39 -18.39 10.19
CA PHE A 300 -15.07 -17.83 8.89
C PHE A 300 -16.15 -18.10 7.86
N GLU A 301 -16.27 -17.18 6.90
CA GLU A 301 -17.08 -17.31 5.71
C GLU A 301 -16.24 -16.95 4.49
N VAL A 302 -16.28 -17.78 3.45
CA VAL A 302 -15.62 -17.53 2.16
C VAL A 302 -16.69 -17.35 1.10
N ARG A 303 -16.70 -16.19 0.44
CA ARG A 303 -17.63 -15.88 -0.66
C ARG A 303 -16.89 -15.70 -1.98
N CYS A 304 -17.54 -16.07 -3.07
CA CYS A 304 -17.12 -15.78 -4.44
C CYS A 304 -18.28 -15.05 -5.13
N GLY A 305 -18.17 -13.73 -5.28
CA GLY A 305 -19.32 -12.88 -5.59
C GLY A 305 -20.42 -13.05 -4.53
N ASP A 306 -21.64 -13.31 -4.96
CA ASP A 306 -22.78 -13.51 -4.06
C ASP A 306 -22.89 -14.94 -3.50
N ALA A 307 -22.09 -15.90 -3.98
CA ALA A 307 -22.17 -17.28 -3.52
C ALA A 307 -21.31 -17.51 -2.27
N LEU A 308 -21.90 -18.12 -1.22
CA LEU A 308 -21.14 -18.62 -0.08
C LEU A 308 -20.45 -19.94 -0.49
N ALA A 309 -19.14 -19.89 -0.67
CA ALA A 309 -18.33 -21.02 -1.12
C ALA A 309 -18.02 -21.98 0.03
N ALA A 310 -17.62 -21.46 1.18
CA ALA A 310 -17.30 -22.25 2.37
C ALA A 310 -17.60 -21.48 3.65
N SER A 311 -17.86 -22.20 4.74
CA SER A 311 -17.91 -21.62 6.08
C SER A 311 -17.40 -22.62 7.11
N GLY A 312 -16.91 -22.12 8.23
CA GLY A 312 -16.35 -22.99 9.26
C GLY A 312 -15.93 -22.24 10.51
N ARG A 313 -15.15 -22.95 11.34
CA ARG A 313 -14.72 -22.47 12.64
C ARG A 313 -13.36 -23.04 13.02
N TRP A 314 -12.47 -22.16 13.44
CA TRP A 314 -11.20 -22.48 14.06
C TRP A 314 -11.27 -22.24 15.58
N THR A 315 -10.53 -23.04 16.34
CA THR A 315 -10.34 -22.87 17.78
C THR A 315 -8.86 -22.91 18.12
N ALA A 316 -8.46 -22.31 19.24
CA ALA A 316 -7.13 -22.53 19.77
C ALA A 316 -6.93 -24.03 20.08
N ALA A 317 -5.72 -24.56 19.88
CA ALA A 317 -5.41 -25.90 20.36
C ALA A 317 -5.61 -25.99 21.87
N GLU A 318 -6.18 -27.10 22.34
CA GLU A 318 -6.19 -27.42 23.76
C GLU A 318 -4.73 -27.62 24.20
N ALA A 319 -4.31 -26.90 25.24
CA ALA A 319 -3.02 -27.12 25.87
C ALA A 319 -3.01 -28.55 26.43
N SER A 320 -2.23 -29.43 25.80
CA SER A 320 -2.00 -30.81 26.25
C SER A 320 -1.05 -30.85 27.43
#